data_AF-A0AA39N284-F1
#
_entry.id   AF-A0AA39N284-F1
#
_cell.length_a   1.000
_cell.length_b   1.000
_cell.length_c   1.000
_cell.angle_alpha   90.00
_cell.angle_beta   90.00
_cell.angle_gamma   90.00
#
_symmetry.space_group_name_H-M   'P 1'
#
loop_
_entity.id
_entity.type
_entity.pdbx_description
1 polymer ?
#
loop_
_entity_poly.entity_id
_entity_poly.type
_entity_poly.pdbx_seq_one_letter_code
_entity_poly.pdbx_strand_id
1 'polypeptide(L)'
;MALSAFPSATFRNAYNAGLFSSSPDSTTSEEPCPHDSIHPYPVIEARKRRKAWNHVLEKAIFTSDEISNESAPQRRKVYVSSLEAHIDALHDQLLQMGLWPVPAKELERHKGLNSKTAKSMVAKLHHNVTLTQIKISQYEKMNQHYAQQNLALLQRLRN
;
A
#
# COMPACT_ATOMS: atom_id res chain seq x y z
N MET A 1 31.24 -49.25 -0.95
CA MET A 1 31.80 -48.00 -0.37
C MET A 1 31.47 -46.84 -1.30
N ALA A 2 31.23 -45.65 -0.72
CA ALA A 2 30.88 -44.34 -1.33
C ALA A 2 29.44 -44.24 -1.90
N LEU A 3 28.45 -43.61 -1.24
CA LEU A 3 28.21 -42.18 -0.91
C LEU A 3 27.88 -41.29 -2.12
N SER A 4 26.63 -40.80 -2.18
CA SER A 4 26.38 -39.34 -2.11
C SER A 4 24.89 -39.07 -1.88
N ALA A 5 24.61 -38.49 -0.71
CA ALA A 5 23.35 -37.87 -0.38
C ALA A 5 23.24 -36.52 -1.09
N PHE A 6 22.12 -36.24 -1.73
CA PHE A 6 21.82 -34.92 -2.27
C PHE A 6 21.51 -33.96 -1.11
N PRO A 7 22.26 -32.84 -0.95
CA PRO A 7 21.95 -31.85 0.06
C PRO A 7 20.79 -30.96 -0.42
N SER A 8 19.79 -30.83 0.44
CA SER A 8 18.73 -29.81 0.39
C SER A 8 19.37 -28.42 0.27
N ALA A 9 19.25 -27.81 -0.91
CA ALA A 9 19.75 -26.46 -1.16
C ALA A 9 18.85 -25.45 -0.45
N THR A 10 19.42 -24.84 0.57
CA THR A 10 18.87 -23.71 1.31
C THR A 10 18.67 -22.51 0.37
N PHE A 11 17.42 -22.12 0.15
CA PHE A 11 17.09 -20.82 -0.44
C PHE A 11 17.39 -19.72 0.59
N ARG A 12 18.64 -19.29 0.64
CA ARG A 12 19.09 -18.22 1.56
C ARG A 12 18.93 -16.87 0.86
N ASN A 13 17.99 -16.07 1.35
CA ASN A 13 17.79 -14.67 1.01
C ASN A 13 19.12 -13.89 1.07
N ALA A 14 19.64 -13.49 -0.09
CA ALA A 14 20.83 -12.64 -0.18
C ALA A 14 20.53 -11.13 -0.14
N TYR A 15 19.29 -10.72 0.19
CA TYR A 15 18.86 -9.31 0.12
C TYR A 15 18.84 -8.56 1.47
N ASN A 16 19.36 -9.14 2.56
CA ASN A 16 19.45 -8.48 3.86
C ASN A 16 20.89 -8.39 4.43
N ALA A 17 21.93 -8.62 3.61
CA ALA A 17 23.32 -8.69 4.06
C ALA A 17 24.03 -7.33 4.10
N GLY A 18 23.39 -6.32 4.66
CA GLY A 18 24.04 -5.03 4.91
C GLY A 18 23.12 -4.07 5.62
N LEU A 19 23.07 -4.14 6.96
CA LEU A 19 22.81 -3.00 7.87
C LEU A 19 22.65 -3.37 9.36
N PHE A 20 22.84 -4.62 9.78
CA PHE A 20 22.91 -4.96 11.20
C PHE A 20 24.30 -5.47 11.57
N SER A 21 25.17 -4.52 11.92
CA SER A 21 26.33 -4.79 12.74
C SER A 21 25.85 -4.91 14.18
N SER A 22 25.75 -6.13 14.69
CA SER A 22 25.50 -6.37 16.11
C SER A 22 26.83 -6.21 16.86
N SER A 23 26.91 -5.23 17.76
CA SER A 23 27.89 -5.21 18.84
C SER A 23 27.17 -5.06 20.18
N PRO A 24 27.59 -5.74 21.26
CA PRO A 24 26.77 -5.94 22.45
C PRO A 24 27.01 -4.91 23.56
N ASP A 25 26.00 -4.79 24.43
CA ASP A 25 25.97 -4.23 25.79
C ASP A 25 26.66 -2.87 26.04
N SER A 26 25.82 -1.88 26.36
CA SER A 26 26.15 -0.82 27.32
C SER A 26 24.87 -0.26 27.94
N THR A 27 24.61 -0.70 29.16
CA THR A 27 23.66 -0.09 30.11
C THR A 27 23.97 1.40 30.23
N THR A 28 23.09 2.25 29.69
CA THR A 28 23.09 3.68 30.00
C THR A 28 21.65 4.12 30.24
N SER A 29 21.46 4.69 31.42
CA SER A 29 20.24 5.30 31.93
C SER A 29 19.71 6.36 30.97
N GLU A 30 18.56 6.11 30.36
CA GLU A 30 17.83 7.08 29.55
C GLU A 30 16.99 7.97 30.49
N GLU A 31 17.54 9.11 30.90
CA GLU A 31 16.69 10.25 31.25
C GLU A 31 16.00 10.77 29.98
N PRO A 32 14.70 11.11 30.01
CA PRO A 32 14.00 11.61 28.83
C PRO A 32 14.43 13.04 28.51
N CYS A 33 15.12 13.24 27.39
CA CYS A 33 15.44 14.58 26.89
C CYS A 33 14.16 15.35 26.50
N PRO A 34 13.90 16.54 27.11
CA PRO A 34 12.70 17.33 26.84
C PRO A 34 12.92 18.27 25.66
N HIS A 35 12.86 17.74 24.44
CA HIS A 35 12.67 18.59 23.26
C HIS A 35 11.78 17.86 22.24
N ASP A 36 10.47 18.08 22.37
CA ASP A 36 9.48 17.91 21.31
C ASP A 36 9.82 18.86 20.16
N SER A 37 10.80 18.45 19.38
CA SER A 37 11.19 19.11 18.15
C SER A 37 10.12 18.76 17.13
N ILE A 38 9.23 19.71 16.85
CA ILE A 38 8.30 19.67 15.73
C ILE A 38 9.11 19.42 14.46
N HIS A 39 9.15 18.17 14.03
CA HIS A 39 9.95 17.75 12.89
C HIS A 39 9.33 18.29 11.59
N PRO A 40 10.11 18.90 10.69
CA PRO A 40 9.58 19.58 9.49
C PRO A 40 8.97 18.63 8.45
N TYR A 41 9.13 17.31 8.62
CA TYR A 41 8.50 16.31 7.78
C TYR A 41 7.44 15.54 8.57
N PRO A 42 6.27 15.23 7.97
CA PRO A 42 5.25 14.44 8.61
C PRO A 42 5.82 13.08 9.03
N VAL A 43 5.81 12.82 10.34
CA VAL A 43 6.08 11.49 10.89
C VAL A 43 4.99 10.58 10.33
N ILE A 44 5.39 9.64 9.46
CA ILE A 44 4.50 8.58 9.03
C ILE A 44 4.32 7.68 10.26
N GLU A 45 3.25 7.95 11.03
CA GLU A 45 2.80 7.19 12.19
C GLU A 45 3.23 5.72 12.11
N ALA A 46 4.26 5.39 12.88
CA ALA A 46 4.80 4.04 12.95
C ALA A 46 3.79 3.17 13.71
N ARG A 47 2.99 2.42 12.94
CA ARG A 47 2.09 1.30 13.30
C ARG A 47 0.61 1.58 13.04
N LYS A 48 0.25 1.75 11.78
CA LYS A 48 -1.09 1.36 11.33
C LYS A 48 -1.29 -0.14 11.63
N ARG A 49 -2.10 -0.47 12.63
CA ARG A 49 -2.54 -1.85 12.87
C ARG A 49 -3.17 -2.37 11.57
N ARG A 50 -2.76 -3.56 11.12
CA ARG A 50 -3.35 -4.19 9.93
C ARG A 50 -4.85 -4.29 10.17
N LYS A 51 -5.65 -3.68 9.29
CA LYS A 51 -7.10 -3.84 9.33
C LYS A 51 -7.39 -5.31 9.08
N ALA A 52 -8.21 -5.92 9.94
CA ALA A 52 -8.65 -7.30 9.73
C ALA A 52 -9.28 -7.39 8.34
N TRP A 53 -8.84 -8.37 7.55
CA TRP A 53 -9.35 -8.56 6.21
C TRP A 53 -10.83 -8.90 6.30
N ASN A 54 -11.66 -8.15 5.58
CA ASN A 54 -13.08 -8.43 5.55
C ASN A 54 -13.32 -9.58 4.54
N HIS A 55 -13.62 -10.77 5.05
CA HIS A 55 -13.88 -11.98 4.24
C HIS A 55 -15.27 -12.01 3.59
N VAL A 56 -15.97 -10.88 3.47
CA VAL A 56 -17.30 -10.80 2.83
C VAL A 56 -17.29 -11.38 1.41
N LEU A 57 -16.28 -11.06 0.60
CA LEU A 57 -16.20 -11.56 -0.78
C LEU A 57 -15.79 -13.04 -0.84
N GLU A 58 -14.98 -13.52 0.10
CA GLU A 58 -14.67 -14.96 0.19
C GLU A 58 -15.93 -15.77 0.45
N LYS A 59 -16.85 -15.28 1.29
CA LYS A 59 -18.13 -15.95 1.56
C LYS A 59 -19.10 -15.96 0.36
N ALA A 60 -18.88 -15.10 -0.64
CA ALA A 60 -19.68 -15.10 -1.85
C ALA A 60 -19.17 -16.10 -2.91
N ILE A 61 -17.88 -16.47 -2.82
CA ILE A 61 -17.20 -17.35 -3.78
C ILE A 61 -17.09 -18.78 -3.24
N PHE A 62 -16.83 -18.92 -1.94
CA PHE A 62 -16.63 -20.21 -1.28
C PHE A 62 -17.81 -20.54 -0.36
N THR A 63 -18.21 -21.80 -0.40
CA THR A 63 -19.10 -22.40 0.59
C THR A 63 -18.43 -22.51 1.95
N SER A 64 -19.24 -22.71 3.01
CA SER A 64 -18.70 -22.87 4.37
C SER A 64 -17.82 -24.12 4.51
N ASP A 65 -18.09 -25.16 3.73
CA ASP A 65 -17.32 -26.40 3.71
C ASP A 65 -15.95 -26.19 3.05
N GLU A 66 -15.90 -25.47 1.93
CA GLU A 66 -14.64 -25.12 1.25
C GLU A 66 -13.76 -24.20 2.11
N ILE A 67 -14.36 -23.26 2.85
CA ILE A 67 -13.61 -22.39 3.77
C ILE A 67 -12.97 -23.19 4.91
N SER A 68 -13.66 -24.23 5.39
CA SER A 68 -13.20 -25.07 6.50
C SER A 68 -12.15 -26.09 6.05
N ASN A 69 -12.31 -26.65 4.85
CA ASN A 69 -11.49 -27.75 4.36
C ASN A 69 -10.26 -27.30 3.55
N GLU A 70 -10.37 -26.21 2.79
CA GLU A 70 -9.25 -25.74 1.97
C GLU A 70 -8.33 -24.81 2.76
N SER A 71 -7.02 -24.93 2.56
CA SER A 71 -6.07 -24.01 3.20
C SER A 71 -6.21 -22.58 2.66
N ALA A 72 -5.97 -21.58 3.51
CA ALA A 72 -6.03 -20.17 3.12
C ALA A 72 -5.15 -19.80 1.89
N PRO A 73 -3.93 -20.36 1.69
CA PRO A 73 -3.15 -20.11 0.48
C PRO A 73 -3.83 -20.63 -0.81
N GLN A 74 -4.54 -21.75 -0.74
CA GLN A 74 -5.23 -22.32 -1.89
C GLN A 74 -6.47 -21.50 -2.25
N ARG A 75 -7.29 -21.17 -1.26
CA ARG A 75 -8.45 -20.28 -1.44
C ARG A 75 -8.05 -18.94 -2.03
N ARG A 76 -6.91 -18.37 -1.61
CA ARG A 76 -6.40 -17.11 -2.16
C ARG A 76 -6.12 -17.19 -3.67
N LYS A 77 -5.64 -18.33 -4.18
CA LYS A 77 -5.40 -18.50 -5.63
C LYS A 77 -6.72 -18.46 -6.40
N VAL A 78 -7.72 -19.24 -5.96
CA VAL A 78 -9.04 -19.30 -6.59
C VAL A 78 -9.76 -17.96 -6.52
N TYR A 79 -9.64 -17.27 -5.38
CA TYR A 79 -10.17 -15.92 -5.19
C TYR A 79 -9.54 -14.92 -6.18
N VAL A 80 -8.22 -14.92 -6.32
CA VAL A 80 -7.54 -14.02 -7.26
C VAL A 80 -7.92 -14.34 -8.70
N SER A 81 -7.94 -15.62 -9.09
CA SER A 81 -8.29 -16.00 -10.46
C SER A 81 -9.74 -15.67 -10.81
N SER A 82 -10.67 -15.82 -9.86
CA SER A 82 -12.08 -15.44 -10.08
C SER A 82 -12.25 -13.92 -10.23
N LEU A 83 -11.51 -13.12 -9.45
CA LEU A 83 -11.48 -11.67 -9.63
C LEU A 83 -10.89 -11.26 -10.98
N GLU A 84 -9.77 -11.88 -11.39
CA GLU A 84 -9.13 -11.60 -12.67
C GLU A 84 -10.09 -11.92 -13.83
N ALA A 85 -10.72 -13.10 -13.82
CA ALA A 85 -11.70 -13.49 -14.84
C ALA A 85 -12.91 -12.53 -14.89
N HIS A 86 -13.38 -12.05 -13.74
CA HIS A 86 -14.48 -11.08 -13.70
C HIS A 86 -14.07 -9.71 -14.28
N ILE A 87 -12.85 -9.26 -13.97
CA ILE A 87 -12.29 -8.02 -14.54
C ILE A 87 -12.14 -8.13 -16.05
N ASP A 88 -11.66 -9.28 -16.56
CA ASP A 88 -11.54 -9.53 -17.99
C ASP A 88 -12.92 -9.50 -18.68
N ALA A 89 -13.93 -10.13 -18.09
CA ALA A 89 -15.30 -10.08 -18.61
C ALA A 89 -15.87 -8.65 -18.65
N LEU A 90 -15.60 -7.83 -17.63
CA LEU A 90 -16.00 -6.41 -17.64
C LEU A 90 -15.26 -5.62 -18.73
N HIS A 91 -13.97 -5.88 -18.92
CA HIS A 91 -13.21 -5.25 -19.99
C HIS A 91 -13.77 -5.60 -21.37
N ASP A 92 -14.14 -6.85 -21.60
CA ASP A 92 -14.77 -7.29 -22.85
C ASP A 92 -16.12 -6.61 -23.07
N GLN A 93 -16.94 -6.48 -22.03
CA GLN A 93 -18.22 -5.76 -22.10
C GLN A 93 -18.02 -4.28 -22.45
N LEU A 94 -17.07 -3.60 -21.79
CA LEU A 94 -16.75 -2.20 -22.07
C LEU A 94 -16.23 -2.02 -23.49
N LEU A 95 -15.42 -2.96 -23.98
CA LEU A 95 -14.91 -2.95 -25.35
C LEU A 95 -16.05 -3.10 -26.37
N GLN A 96 -16.99 -4.01 -26.14
CA GLN A 96 -18.17 -4.20 -27.00
C GLN A 96 -19.06 -2.95 -27.05
N MET A 97 -19.19 -2.23 -25.92
CA MET A 97 -19.94 -0.98 -25.85
C MET A 97 -19.17 0.23 -26.42
N GLY A 98 -17.89 0.05 -26.78
CA GLY A 98 -17.01 1.16 -27.19
C GLY A 98 -16.68 2.15 -26.07
N LEU A 99 -16.99 1.80 -24.82
CA LEU A 99 -16.79 2.63 -23.63
C LEU A 99 -15.43 2.34 -22.99
N TRP A 100 -14.37 2.53 -23.77
CA TRP A 100 -13.02 2.27 -23.30
C TRP A 100 -12.27 3.59 -23.03
N PRO A 101 -11.73 3.80 -21.81
CA PRO A 101 -11.21 5.11 -21.40
C PRO A 101 -9.89 5.50 -22.11
N VAL A 102 -9.14 4.54 -22.68
CA VAL A 102 -7.81 4.78 -23.25
C VAL A 102 -7.70 4.21 -24.67
N PRO A 103 -7.59 5.02 -25.73
CA PRO A 103 -7.50 4.53 -27.11
C PRO A 103 -6.42 3.46 -27.30
N ALA A 104 -6.70 2.41 -28.09
CA ALA A 104 -5.77 1.30 -28.32
C ALA A 104 -4.37 1.75 -28.81
N LYS A 105 -4.32 2.83 -29.60
CA LYS A 105 -3.07 3.43 -30.09
C LYS A 105 -2.15 3.92 -28.97
N GLU A 106 -2.71 4.37 -27.85
CA GLU A 106 -1.92 4.79 -26.69
C GLU A 106 -1.41 3.59 -25.90
N LEU A 107 -2.19 2.50 -25.88
CA LEU A 107 -1.84 1.25 -25.22
C LEU A 107 -0.67 0.53 -25.89
N GLU A 108 -0.53 0.64 -27.21
CA GLU A 108 0.59 0.03 -27.97
C GLU A 108 1.97 0.45 -27.44
N ARG A 109 2.10 1.67 -26.89
CA ARG A 109 3.36 2.15 -26.29
C ARG A 109 3.79 1.36 -25.05
N HIS A 110 2.84 0.69 -24.42
CA HIS A 110 3.04 -0.07 -23.19
C HIS A 110 3.01 -1.58 -23.42
N LYS A 111 2.90 -2.02 -24.67
CA LYS A 111 2.96 -3.43 -25.04
C LYS A 111 4.33 -4.02 -24.66
N GLY A 112 4.32 -5.15 -23.95
CA GLY A 112 5.55 -5.77 -23.44
C GLY A 112 6.10 -5.18 -22.14
N LEU A 113 5.37 -4.25 -21.49
CA LEU A 113 5.74 -3.75 -20.18
C LEU A 113 5.75 -4.89 -19.14
N ASN A 114 6.89 -5.09 -18.48
CA ASN A 114 7.03 -6.09 -17.43
C ASN A 114 6.09 -5.77 -16.24
N SER A 115 5.39 -6.79 -15.75
CA SER A 115 4.50 -6.70 -14.57
C SER A 115 5.18 -6.11 -13.33
N LYS A 116 6.48 -6.39 -13.09
CA LYS A 116 7.23 -5.81 -11.98
C LYS A 116 7.39 -4.29 -12.15
N THR A 117 7.71 -3.84 -13.36
CA THR A 117 7.86 -2.42 -13.68
C THR A 117 6.52 -1.70 -13.60
N ALA A 118 5.46 -2.29 -14.18
CA ALA A 118 4.10 -1.75 -14.10
C ALA A 118 3.66 -1.54 -12.64
N LYS A 119 3.84 -2.56 -11.79
CA LYS A 119 3.53 -2.47 -10.36
C LYS A 119 4.31 -1.36 -9.65
N SER A 120 5.60 -1.22 -9.95
CA SER A 120 6.43 -0.15 -9.38
C SER A 120 5.95 1.25 -9.80
N MET A 121 5.61 1.44 -11.08
CA MET A 121 5.07 2.69 -11.60
C MET A 121 3.75 3.05 -10.92
N VAL A 122 2.82 2.11 -10.84
CA VAL A 122 1.53 2.30 -10.16
C VAL A 122 1.71 2.61 -8.68
N ALA A 123 2.61 1.91 -7.98
CA ALA A 123 2.90 2.16 -6.58
C ALA A 123 3.45 3.59 -6.37
N LYS A 124 4.34 4.05 -7.26
CA LYS A 124 4.88 5.41 -7.20
C LYS A 124 3.81 6.47 -7.49
N LEU A 125 2.94 6.24 -8.48
CA LEU A 125 1.81 7.11 -8.77
C LEU A 125 0.88 7.23 -7.56
N HIS A 126 0.49 6.10 -6.95
CA HIS A 126 -0.36 6.09 -5.77
C HIS A 126 0.28 6.84 -4.59
N HIS A 127 1.58 6.63 -4.36
CA HIS A 127 2.32 7.34 -3.34
C HIS A 127 2.32 8.86 -3.59
N ASN A 128 2.59 9.30 -4.82
CA ASN A 128 2.57 10.71 -5.18
C ASN A 128 1.19 11.33 -4.98
N VAL A 129 0.12 10.65 -5.41
CA VAL A 129 -1.28 11.10 -5.20
C VAL A 129 -1.57 11.26 -3.71
N THR A 130 -1.16 10.28 -2.89
CA THR A 130 -1.36 10.32 -1.44
C THR A 130 -0.65 11.53 -0.81
N LEU A 131 0.60 11.80 -1.21
CA LEU A 131 1.34 12.97 -0.73
C LEU A 131 0.66 14.28 -1.13
N THR A 132 0.17 14.38 -2.36
CA THR A 132 -0.56 15.55 -2.84
C THR A 132 -1.85 15.76 -2.05
N GLN A 133 -2.62 14.71 -1.78
CA GLN A 133 -3.84 14.77 -0.97
C GLN A 133 -3.57 15.24 0.47
N ILE A 134 -2.48 14.76 1.08
CA ILE A 134 -2.04 15.22 2.40
C ILE A 134 -1.76 16.73 2.38
N LYS A 135 -1.01 17.21 1.39
CA LYS A 135 -0.71 18.64 1.23
C LYS A 135 -1.97 19.48 1.03
N ILE A 136 -2.88 19.04 0.16
CA ILE A 136 -4.17 19.72 -0.05
C ILE A 136 -4.93 19.84 1.28
N SER A 137 -5.04 18.73 2.01
CA SER A 137 -5.73 18.71 3.31
C SER A 137 -5.07 19.64 4.35
N GLN A 138 -3.74 19.79 4.31
CA GLN A 138 -3.03 20.73 5.17
C GLN A 138 -3.33 22.19 4.78
N TYR A 139 -3.29 22.51 3.49
CA TYR A 139 -3.62 23.85 3.01
C TYR A 139 -5.06 24.24 3.30
N GLU A 140 -6.01 23.32 3.16
CA GLU A 140 -7.41 23.55 3.50
C GLU A 140 -7.56 23.90 4.99
N LYS A 141 -6.91 23.15 5.88
CA LYS A 141 -6.92 23.43 7.33
C LYS A 141 -6.31 24.80 7.66
N MET A 142 -5.16 25.12 7.05
CA MET A 142 -4.53 26.42 7.25
C MET A 142 -5.42 27.56 6.77
N ASN A 143 -6.03 27.42 5.59
CA ASN A 143 -6.91 28.42 5.02
C ASN A 143 -8.16 28.64 5.90
N GLN A 144 -8.76 27.57 6.42
CA GLN A 144 -9.86 27.65 7.39
C GLN A 144 -9.45 28.40 8.66
N HIS A 145 -8.27 28.10 9.20
CA HIS A 145 -7.75 28.78 10.37
C HIS A 145 -7.54 30.29 10.12
N TYR A 146 -6.95 30.68 8.98
CA TYR A 146 -6.80 32.09 8.62
C TYR A 146 -8.15 32.79 8.42
N ALA A 147 -9.13 32.13 7.79
CA ALA A 147 -10.47 32.68 7.62
C ALA A 147 -11.13 32.96 8.98
N GLN A 148 -10.99 32.04 9.95
CA GLN A 148 -11.49 32.24 11.32
C GLN A 148 -10.79 33.40 12.03
N GLN A 149 -9.47 33.51 11.92
CA GLN A 149 -8.72 34.63 12.49
C GLN A 149 -9.15 35.98 11.92
N ASN A 150 -9.28 36.08 10.59
CA ASN A 150 -9.75 37.28 9.93
C ASN A 150 -11.15 37.68 10.39
N LEU A 151 -12.06 36.70 10.52
CA LEU A 151 -13.42 36.94 10.99
C LEU A 151 -13.43 37.45 12.45
N ALA A 152 -12.59 36.88 13.32
CA ALA A 152 -12.44 37.33 14.69
C ALA A 152 -11.85 38.76 14.78
N LEU A 153 -10.90 39.12 13.92
CA LEU A 153 -10.36 40.48 13.84
C LEU A 153 -11.43 41.49 13.42
N LEU A 154 -12.22 41.16 12.39
CA LEU A 154 -13.31 42.03 11.94
C LEU A 154 -14.36 42.25 13.04
N GLN A 155 -14.68 41.22 13.83
CA GLN A 155 -15.57 41.35 14.98
C GLN A 155 -15.00 42.27 16.06
N ARG A 156 -13.68 42.20 16.32
CA ARG A 156 -13.01 43.10 17.28
C ARG A 156 -12.99 44.55 16.81
N LEU A 157 -12.84 44.81 15.53
CA LEU A 157 -12.82 46.17 14.97
C LEU A 157 -14.22 46.81 14.89
N ARG A 158 -15.27 46.00 14.98
CA ARG A 158 -16.68 46.45 14.93
C ARG A 158 -17.22 46.87 16.31
N ASN A 159 -16.60 46.38 17.39
CA ASN A 159 -16.94 46.71 18.78
C ASN A 159 -16.05 47.85 19.30
#